data_AF-A0A210RVT1-F1
#
_entry.id   AF-A0A210RVT1-F1
#
_cell.length_a   1.000
_cell.length_b   1.000
_cell.length_c   1.000
_cell.angle_alpha   90.00
_cell.angle_beta   90.00
_cell.angle_gamma   90.00
#
_symmetry.space_group_name_H-M   'P 1'
#
loop_
_entity.id
_entity.type
_entity.pdbx_description
1 polymer ?
#
loop_
_entity_poly.entity_id
_entity_poly.type
_entity_poly.pdbx_seq_one_letter_code
_entity_poly.pdbx_strand_id
1 'polypeptide(L)'
;MKYLITLLLIAQAILLVRGAAAQAIYGPTGEYRGYSQTSPSGVTNVYNATGQNVQSFQTDNGQTNFYSPQGAYQGTSTTPFYATPNTSINAPRQAPQAPSVKGW
;
A
#
# COMPACT_ATOMS: atom_id res chain seq x y z
N MET A 1 13.28 35.43 10.79
CA MET A 1 12.89 35.09 9.40
C MET A 1 13.30 33.68 8.98
N LYS A 2 14.58 33.29 9.05
CA LYS A 2 15.06 31.96 8.64
C LYS A 2 14.28 30.79 9.29
N TYR A 3 14.08 30.83 10.61
CA TYR A 3 13.37 29.77 11.34
C TYR A 3 11.87 29.69 11.04
N LEU A 4 11.22 30.81 10.70
CA LEU A 4 9.81 30.86 10.30
C LEU A 4 9.59 30.21 8.93
N ILE A 5 10.51 30.43 8.00
CA ILE A 5 10.50 29.79 6.68
C ILE A 5 10.75 28.30 6.81
N THR A 6 11.71 27.88 7.63
CA THR A 6 11.96 26.46 7.90
C THR A 6 10.72 25.77 8.49
N LEU A 7 10.03 26.42 9.42
CA LEU A 7 8.84 25.86 10.07
C LEU A 7 7.64 25.77 9.10
N LEU A 8 7.48 26.76 8.21
CA LEU A 8 6.48 26.74 7.15
C LEU A 8 6.73 25.58 6.15
N LEU A 9 7.99 25.37 5.76
CA LEU A 9 8.36 24.29 4.84
C LEU A 9 8.13 22.90 5.46
N ILE A 10 8.45 22.73 6.75
CA ILE A 10 8.18 21.49 7.49
C ILE A 10 6.67 21.23 7.59
N ALA A 11 5.88 22.26 7.93
CA ALA A 11 4.42 22.12 8.01
C ALA A 11 3.79 21.73 6.67
N GLN A 12 4.27 22.32 5.57
CA GLN A 12 3.80 22.00 4.22
C GLN A 12 4.17 20.56 3.82
N ALA A 13 5.38 20.09 4.15
CA ALA A 13 5.79 18.71 3.90
C ALA A 13 4.95 17.68 4.68
N ILE A 14 4.62 17.97 5.95
CA ILE A 14 3.78 17.07 6.78
C ILE A 14 2.35 16.98 6.24
N LEU A 15 1.80 18.08 5.71
CA LEU A 15 0.46 18.11 5.15
C LEU A 15 0.36 17.39 3.80
N LEU A 16 1.41 17.47 2.96
CA LEU A 16 1.44 16.82 1.64
C LEU A 16 1.53 15.29 1.71
N VAL A 17 2.15 14.73 2.75
CA VAL A 17 2.29 13.27 2.93
C VAL A 17 0.94 12.56 3.14
N ARG A 18 -0.13 13.28 3.50
CA ARG A 18 -1.43 12.67 3.80
C ARG A 18 -2.33 12.38 2.58
N GLY A 19 -1.94 12.83 1.39
CA GLY A 19 -2.83 12.79 0.21
C GLY A 19 -2.81 11.48 -0.58
N ALA A 20 -1.69 10.76 -0.59
CA ALA A 20 -1.55 9.54 -1.38
C ALA A 20 -0.98 8.42 -0.52
N ALA A 21 -1.79 7.38 -0.29
CA ALA A 21 -1.32 6.15 0.33
C ALA A 21 -0.86 5.21 -0.78
N ALA A 22 0.40 4.76 -0.72
CA ALA A 22 0.93 3.75 -1.62
C ALA A 22 1.36 2.53 -0.80
N GLN A 23 1.15 1.34 -1.36
CA GLN A 23 1.43 0.09 -0.70
C GLN A 23 2.05 -0.90 -1.68
N ALA A 24 3.21 -1.46 -1.33
CA ALA A 24 3.82 -2.51 -2.12
C ALA A 24 2.96 -3.79 -2.11
N ILE A 25 3.03 -4.53 -3.22
CA ILE A 25 2.39 -5.82 -3.42
C ILE A 25 3.49 -6.83 -3.68
N TYR A 26 3.68 -7.74 -2.73
CA TYR A 26 4.53 -8.93 -2.90
C TYR A 26 3.67 -10.15 -3.22
N GLY A 27 4.27 -11.15 -3.87
CA GLY A 27 3.65 -12.46 -4.02
C GLY A 27 3.88 -13.37 -2.79
N PRO A 28 3.35 -14.60 -2.83
CA PRO A 28 3.45 -15.55 -1.71
C PRO A 28 4.89 -15.93 -1.36
N THR A 29 5.83 -15.81 -2.30
CA THR A 29 7.25 -16.11 -2.08
C THR A 29 8.07 -14.87 -1.75
N GLY A 30 7.42 -13.71 -1.57
CA GLY A 30 8.07 -12.44 -1.27
C GLY A 30 8.61 -11.71 -2.50
N GLU A 31 8.30 -12.18 -3.71
CA GLU A 31 8.70 -11.50 -4.93
C GLU A 31 7.91 -10.21 -5.14
N TYR A 32 8.57 -9.13 -5.55
CA TYR A 32 7.90 -7.85 -5.81
C TYR A 32 7.02 -7.96 -7.06
N ARG A 33 5.72 -7.65 -6.93
CA ARG A 33 4.75 -7.70 -8.04
C ARG A 33 4.27 -6.31 -8.48
N GLY A 34 4.49 -5.28 -7.66
CA GLY A 34 4.08 -3.91 -7.96
C GLY A 34 3.61 -3.16 -6.71
N TYR A 35 2.73 -2.19 -6.90
CA TYR A 35 2.19 -1.39 -5.81
C TYR A 35 0.75 -0.93 -6.11
N SER A 36 -0.03 -0.72 -5.07
CA SER A 36 -1.28 0.03 -5.14
C SER A 36 -1.04 1.48 -4.69
N GLN A 37 -1.78 2.41 -5.26
CA GLN A 37 -1.75 3.82 -4.89
C GLN A 37 -3.18 4.36 -4.85
N THR A 38 -3.58 4.85 -3.69
CA THR A 38 -4.85 5.54 -3.48
C THR A 38 -4.63 7.04 -3.57
N SER A 39 -5.33 7.67 -4.51
CA SER A 39 -5.33 9.13 -4.68
C SER A 39 -6.22 9.82 -3.64
N PRO A 40 -6.09 11.14 -3.43
CA PRO A 40 -6.99 11.89 -2.55
C PRO A 40 -8.47 11.80 -2.96
N SER A 41 -8.76 11.46 -4.23
CA SER A 41 -10.11 11.27 -4.74
C SER A 41 -10.77 9.96 -4.30
N GLY A 42 -10.04 9.06 -3.62
CA GLY A 42 -10.50 7.75 -3.19
C GLY A 42 -10.32 6.64 -4.25
N VAL A 43 -9.95 7.00 -5.48
CA VAL A 43 -9.59 6.02 -6.52
C VAL A 43 -8.25 5.38 -6.18
N THR A 44 -8.23 4.05 -6.18
CA THR A 44 -7.03 3.22 -6.00
C THR A 44 -6.63 2.59 -7.32
N ASN A 45 -5.37 2.82 -7.70
CA ASN A 45 -4.75 2.29 -8.90
C ASN A 45 -3.74 1.20 -8.51
N VAL A 46 -3.73 0.09 -9.24
CA VAL A 46 -2.76 -0.99 -9.09
C VAL A 46 -1.77 -0.92 -10.26
N TYR A 47 -0.49 -0.88 -9.94
CA TYR A 47 0.59 -0.87 -10.90
C TYR A 47 1.41 -2.15 -10.76
N ASN A 48 1.83 -2.73 -11.89
CA ASN A 48 2.74 -3.87 -11.90
C ASN A 48 4.18 -3.44 -11.57
N ALA A 49 5.11 -4.40 -11.51
CA ALA A 49 6.51 -4.15 -11.19
C ALA A 49 7.22 -3.19 -12.17
N THR A 50 6.71 -3.03 -13.40
CA THR A 50 7.24 -2.09 -14.40
C THR A 50 6.58 -0.72 -14.35
N GLY A 51 5.65 -0.48 -13.41
CA GLY A 51 4.93 0.79 -13.25
C GLY A 51 3.74 0.98 -14.21
N GLN A 52 3.32 -0.06 -14.93
CA GLN A 52 2.10 0.01 -15.76
C GLN A 52 0.87 -0.22 -14.89
N ASN A 53 -0.15 0.62 -15.07
CA ASN A 53 -1.43 0.42 -14.41
C ASN A 53 -2.11 -0.84 -14.99
N VAL A 54 -2.55 -1.74 -14.11
CA VAL A 54 -3.21 -3.00 -14.48
C VAL A 54 -4.66 -3.06 -14.01
N GLN A 55 -5.04 -2.21 -13.06
CA GLN A 55 -6.40 -2.12 -12.55
C GLN A 55 -6.61 -0.78 -11.82
N SER A 56 -7.85 -0.30 -11.82
CA SER A 56 -8.29 0.79 -10.94
C SER A 56 -9.61 0.43 -10.29
N PHE A 57 -9.81 0.89 -9.06
CA PHE A 57 -11.09 0.71 -8.37
C PHE A 57 -11.37 1.86 -7.40
N GLN A 58 -12.64 2.09 -7.12
CA GLN A 58 -13.10 3.06 -6.15
C GLN A 58 -14.19 2.42 -5.29
N THR A 59 -14.02 2.50 -3.97
CA THR A 59 -15.04 2.05 -3.02
C THR A 59 -15.79 3.26 -2.49
N ASP A 60 -17.10 3.27 -2.69
CA ASP A 60 -18.00 4.30 -2.17
C ASP A 60 -19.28 3.64 -1.63
N ASN A 61 -19.77 4.09 -0.48
CA ASN A 61 -20.99 3.60 0.18
C ASN A 61 -21.12 2.05 0.24
N GLY A 62 -20.00 1.34 0.47
CA GLY A 62 -19.98 -0.13 0.55
C GLY A 62 -20.00 -0.85 -0.81
N GLN A 63 -19.94 -0.11 -1.92
CA GLN A 63 -19.88 -0.63 -3.28
C GLN A 63 -18.52 -0.28 -3.91
N THR A 64 -17.84 -1.26 -4.49
CA THR A 64 -16.55 -1.09 -5.17
C THR A 64 -16.74 -1.18 -6.66
N ASN A 65 -16.44 -0.10 -7.38
CA ASN A 65 -16.47 -0.03 -8.83
C ASN A 65 -15.08 -0.30 -9.40
N PHE A 66 -15.01 -1.14 -10.43
CA PHE A 66 -13.77 -1.53 -11.10
C PHE A 66 -13.68 -0.89 -12.48
N TYR A 67 -12.48 -0.49 -12.84
CA TYR A 67 -12.18 0.14 -14.12
C TYR A 67 -10.94 -0.51 -14.72
N SER A 68 -10.93 -0.59 -16.06
CA SER A 68 -9.74 -0.97 -16.80
C SER A 68 -8.65 0.10 -16.63
N PRO A 69 -7.39 -0.20 -16.98
CA PRO A 69 -6.33 0.81 -17.00
C PRO A 69 -6.61 2.01 -17.89
N GLN A 70 -7.45 1.85 -18.91
CA GLN A 70 -7.91 2.91 -19.81
C GLN A 70 -9.13 3.67 -19.25
N GLY A 71 -9.59 3.35 -18.04
CA GLY A 71 -10.72 3.98 -17.37
C GLY A 71 -12.10 3.44 -17.76
N ALA A 72 -12.18 2.36 -18.54
CA ALA A 72 -13.46 1.77 -18.91
C ALA A 72 -14.06 1.02 -17.72
N TYR A 73 -15.31 1.29 -17.37
CA TYR A 73 -16.00 0.57 -16.29
C TYR A 73 -16.09 -0.94 -16.59
N GLN A 74 -15.70 -1.77 -15.63
CA GLN A 74 -15.65 -3.23 -15.75
C GLN A 74 -16.64 -3.96 -14.83
N GLY A 75 -17.36 -3.22 -13.98
CA GLY A 75 -18.35 -3.78 -13.08
C GLY A 75 -18.21 -3.27 -11.65
N THR A 76 -18.99 -3.86 -10.77
CA THR A 76 -19.06 -3.44 -9.37
C THR A 76 -19.29 -4.64 -8.46
N SER A 77 -18.87 -4.50 -7.20
CA SER A 77 -19.12 -5.47 -6.15
C SER A 77 -19.54 -4.79 -4.85
N THR A 78 -20.52 -5.35 -4.16
CA THR A 78 -20.90 -4.94 -2.79
C THR A 78 -20.26 -5.83 -1.73
N THR A 79 -19.49 -6.85 -2.13
CA THR A 79 -18.68 -7.60 -1.18
C THR A 79 -17.49 -6.74 -0.72
N PRO A 80 -17.11 -6.81 0.57
CA PRO A 80 -15.94 -6.08 1.07
C PRO A 80 -14.70 -6.39 0.23
N PHE A 81 -14.16 -5.36 -0.42
CA PHE A 81 -12.92 -5.47 -1.17
C PHE A 81 -11.75 -5.16 -0.24
N TYR A 82 -11.03 -6.19 0.18
CA TYR A 82 -9.80 -6.04 0.95
C TYR A 82 -8.61 -6.07 0.00
N ALA A 83 -8.09 -4.89 -0.37
CA ALA A 83 -6.70 -4.78 -0.81
C ALA A 83 -5.81 -4.93 0.42
N THR A 84 -5.59 -6.17 0.86
CA THR A 84 -4.84 -6.43 2.09
C THR A 84 -3.47 -5.73 2.02
N PRO A 85 -3.10 -4.93 3.03
CA PRO A 85 -1.72 -4.59 3.32
C PRO A 85 -0.85 -5.82 3.18
N ASN A 86 0.03 -5.87 2.19
CA ASN A 86 1.00 -6.95 2.14
C ASN A 86 2.05 -6.68 3.22
N THR A 87 1.68 -6.99 4.47
CA THR A 87 2.54 -6.90 5.64
C THR A 87 3.32 -8.19 5.84
N SER A 88 3.72 -8.88 4.76
CA SER A 88 4.77 -9.90 4.85
C SER A 88 6.12 -9.21 5.15
N ILE A 89 6.21 -8.60 6.34
CA ILE A 89 7.48 -8.41 7.01
C ILE A 89 8.00 -9.83 7.18
N ASN A 90 9.02 -10.20 6.40
CA ASN A 90 9.86 -11.34 6.72
C ASN A 90 10.45 -11.06 8.10
N ALA A 91 9.74 -11.41 9.17
CA ALA A 91 10.35 -11.50 10.48
C ALA A 91 11.51 -12.50 10.30
N PRO A 92 12.77 -12.13 10.62
CA PRO A 92 13.87 -13.07 10.52
C PRO A 92 13.47 -14.34 11.28
N ARG A 93 13.67 -15.51 10.66
CA ARG A 93 13.39 -16.80 11.33
C ARG A 93 14.06 -16.75 12.69
N GLN A 94 13.29 -16.99 13.76
CA GLN A 94 13.87 -17.10 15.09
C GLN A 94 14.91 -18.22 15.02
N ALA A 95 16.18 -17.90 15.28
CA ALA A 95 17.22 -18.92 15.29
C ALA A 95 16.82 -20.01 16.29
N PRO A 96 17.06 -21.30 16.01
CA PRO A 96 16.80 -22.37 16.97
C PRO A 96 17.45 -22.01 18.30
N GLN A 97 16.65 -21.86 19.36
CA GLN A 97 17.21 -21.69 20.69
C GLN A 97 17.94 -22.99 21.04
N ALA A 98 19.26 -22.92 21.22
CA ALA A 98 20.02 -24.05 21.71
C ALA A 98 19.40 -24.49 23.04
N PRO A 99 19.16 -25.80 23.27
CA PRO A 99 18.69 -26.28 24.56
C PRO A 99 19.62 -25.78 25.66
N SER A 100 19.08 -25.06 26.65
CA SER A 100 19.82 -24.77 27.88
C SER A 100 20.09 -26.09 28.58
N VAL A 101 21.27 -26.66 28.39
CA VAL A 101 21.75 -27.76 29.22
C VAL A 101 21.90 -27.18 30.62
N LYS A 102 21.01 -27.57 31.54
CA LYS A 102 21.20 -27.28 32.97
C LYS A 102 22.55 -27.89 33.34
N GLY A 103 23.45 -27.04 33.82
CA GLY A 103 24.87 -27.36 34.04
C GLY A 103 25.10 -28.63 34.87
N TRP A 104 26.30 -29.17 34.67
CA TRP A 104 26.95 -30.27 35.38
C TRP A 104 26.58 -30.38 36.86
#